data_AF-A0A949CNZ6-F1
#
_entry.id   AF-A0A949CNZ6-F1
#
_cell.length_a   1.000
_cell.length_b   1.000
_cell.length_c   1.000
_cell.angle_alpha   90.00
_cell.angle_beta   90.00
_cell.angle_gamma   90.00
#
_symmetry.space_group_name_H-M   'P 1'
#
loop_
_entity.id
_entity.type
_entity.pdbx_description
1 polymer ?
#
loop_
_entity_poly.entity_id
_entity_poly.type
_entity_poly.pdbx_seq_one_letter_code
_entity_poly.pdbx_strand_id
1 'polypeptide(L)'
;MIDPNILLLNAIQQAVWGPPIACKIYQQSIAFHQQVIVSGEYKAAGGGTGQFRLTTRTSSGETTLDTIQVSDGRLMVTQVGSKTPPRIVNVERVRESLAQKIHRPQDHPELSITLAIGGQPELLRCLYQRYHWYRAVEGKINGIDVWQLFGKLRTEPPKVAGNAKLDAQIVTMPIGESEEIPSHVRLILGRS
;
A
#
# COMPACT_ATOMS: atom_id res chain seq x y z
N MET A 1 -22.57 12.16 6.70
CA MET A 1 -21.31 12.45 5.99
C MET A 1 -20.41 11.25 6.19
N ILE A 2 -19.85 10.67 5.12
CA ILE A 2 -19.03 9.46 5.23
C ILE A 2 -17.58 9.86 5.49
N ASP A 3 -16.96 9.27 6.51
CA ASP A 3 -15.57 9.53 6.86
C ASP A 3 -14.62 8.83 5.87
N PRO A 4 -13.79 9.58 5.12
CA PRO A 4 -12.86 8.98 4.16
C PRO A 4 -11.78 8.10 4.83
N ASN A 5 -11.44 8.35 6.10
CA ASN A 5 -10.48 7.52 6.82
C ASN A 5 -11.05 6.13 7.11
N ILE A 6 -12.33 6.05 7.46
CA ILE A 6 -13.04 4.77 7.64
C ILE A 6 -13.09 4.00 6.32
N LEU A 7 -13.40 4.67 5.21
CA LEU A 7 -13.41 4.03 3.88
C LEU A 7 -12.05 3.46 3.49
N LEU A 8 -10.96 4.19 3.75
CA LEU A 8 -9.61 3.72 3.46
C LEU A 8 -9.18 2.58 4.40
N LEU A 9 -9.52 2.65 5.68
CA LEU A 9 -9.30 1.55 6.63
C LEU A 9 -10.01 0.28 6.18
N ASN A 10 -11.28 0.38 5.78
CA ASN A 10 -12.05 -0.74 5.25
C ASN A 10 -11.41 -1.32 3.99
N ALA A 11 -10.90 -0.46 3.08
CA ALA A 11 -10.19 -0.92 1.89
C ALA A 11 -8.89 -1.66 2.23
N ILE A 12 -8.12 -1.18 3.22
CA ILE A 12 -6.94 -1.89 3.73
C ILE A 12 -7.34 -3.25 4.30
N GLN A 13 -8.38 -3.29 5.14
CA GLN A 13 -8.87 -4.53 5.73
C GLN A 13 -9.33 -5.53 4.67
N GLN A 14 -10.08 -5.10 3.66
CA GLN A 14 -10.49 -5.94 2.54
C GLN A 14 -9.28 -6.43 1.72
N ALA A 15 -8.26 -5.59 1.51
CA ALA A 15 -7.07 -5.99 0.78
C ALA A 15 -6.24 -7.06 1.53
N VAL A 16 -6.26 -7.06 2.87
CA VAL A 16 -5.55 -8.05 3.70
C VAL A 16 -6.38 -9.31 3.96
N TRP A 17 -7.62 -9.15 4.40
CA TRP A 17 -8.47 -10.22 4.94
C TRP A 17 -9.65 -10.60 4.03
N GLY A 18 -9.87 -9.85 2.96
CA GLY A 18 -10.97 -10.09 2.03
C GLY A 18 -10.73 -11.30 1.12
N PRO A 19 -11.58 -11.46 0.09
CA PRO A 19 -11.47 -12.57 -0.86
C PRO A 19 -10.17 -12.50 -1.67
N PRO A 20 -9.81 -13.58 -2.38
CA PRO A 20 -8.71 -13.56 -3.34
C PRO A 20 -8.88 -12.41 -4.35
N ILE A 21 -7.77 -11.74 -4.68
CA ILE A 21 -7.72 -10.62 -5.63
C ILE A 21 -6.84 -10.99 -6.79
N ALA A 22 -7.27 -10.66 -8.00
CA ALA A 22 -6.43 -10.65 -9.20
C ALA A 22 -6.69 -9.36 -9.97
N CYS A 23 -5.67 -8.55 -10.18
CA CYS A 23 -5.80 -7.28 -10.90
C CYS A 23 -4.60 -6.98 -11.79
N LYS A 24 -4.85 -6.12 -12.79
CA LYS A 24 -3.80 -5.52 -13.61
C LYS A 24 -3.37 -4.21 -12.97
N ILE A 25 -2.07 -3.96 -13.01
CA ILE A 25 -1.48 -2.72 -12.54
C ILE A 25 -1.11 -1.89 -13.75
N TYR A 26 -1.48 -0.62 -13.70
CA TYR A 26 -1.02 0.41 -14.62
C TYR A 26 -0.76 1.68 -13.82
N GLN A 27 0.44 2.24 -13.96
CA GLN A 27 0.83 3.52 -13.40
C GLN A 27 1.53 4.31 -14.49
N GLN A 28 1.20 5.59 -14.57
CA GLN A 28 1.92 6.55 -15.39
C GLN A 28 2.40 7.69 -14.49
N SER A 29 3.68 8.02 -14.57
CA SER A 29 4.30 9.11 -13.82
C SER A 29 5.33 9.83 -14.70
N ILE A 30 5.78 10.99 -14.23
CA ILE A 30 6.90 11.72 -14.82
C ILE A 30 8.01 11.70 -13.76
N ALA A 31 9.22 11.29 -14.15
CA ALA A 31 10.40 11.37 -13.31
C ALA A 31 11.58 11.84 -14.17
N PHE A 32 12.38 12.78 -13.67
CA PHE A 32 13.52 13.36 -14.43
C PHE A 32 13.13 13.82 -15.85
N HIS A 33 11.98 14.48 -15.98
CA HIS A 33 11.40 14.92 -17.26
C HIS A 33 11.11 13.80 -18.28
N GLN A 34 11.10 12.54 -17.85
CA GLN A 34 10.75 11.40 -18.69
C GLN A 34 9.43 10.77 -18.23
N GLN A 35 8.65 10.31 -19.21
CA GLN A 35 7.49 9.49 -18.92
C GLN A 35 7.93 8.11 -18.45
N VAL A 36 7.47 7.74 -17.26
CA VAL A 36 7.65 6.43 -16.65
C VAL A 36 6.31 5.70 -16.65
N ILE A 37 6.28 4.51 -17.22
CA ILE A 37 5.10 3.65 -17.25
C ILE A 37 5.42 2.38 -16.47
N VAL A 38 4.57 2.03 -15.49
CA VAL A 38 4.60 0.73 -14.82
C VAL A 38 3.38 -0.05 -15.24
N SER A 39 3.58 -1.28 -15.69
CA SER A 39 2.49 -2.21 -16.01
C SER A 39 2.74 -3.57 -15.39
N GLY A 40 1.70 -4.31 -15.04
CA GLY A 40 1.89 -5.61 -14.42
C GLY A 40 0.63 -6.30 -13.93
N GLU A 41 0.83 -7.32 -13.10
CA GLU A 41 -0.22 -8.11 -12.47
C GLU A 41 0.02 -8.25 -10.98
N TYR A 42 -1.06 -8.23 -10.21
CA TYR A 42 -1.08 -8.56 -8.80
C TYR A 42 -2.12 -9.62 -8.52
N LYS A 43 -1.71 -10.65 -7.77
CA LYS A 43 -2.57 -11.76 -7.33
C LYS A 43 -2.35 -11.99 -5.85
N ALA A 44 -3.42 -12.10 -5.08
CA ALA A 44 -3.38 -12.40 -3.65
C ALA A 44 -4.39 -13.50 -3.33
N ALA A 45 -4.02 -14.41 -2.43
CA ALA A 45 -4.91 -15.48 -1.98
C ALA A 45 -6.01 -14.98 -1.02
N GLY A 46 -5.86 -13.77 -0.47
CA GLY A 46 -6.81 -13.18 0.47
C GLY A 46 -6.77 -13.87 1.85
N GLY A 47 -7.82 -13.65 2.65
CA GLY A 47 -8.05 -14.33 3.93
C GLY A 47 -6.96 -14.13 4.98
N GLY A 48 -6.14 -13.09 4.88
CA GLY A 48 -5.02 -12.84 5.80
C GLY A 48 -3.82 -13.77 5.63
N THR A 49 -3.83 -14.66 4.62
CA THR A 49 -2.73 -15.60 4.36
C THR A 49 -1.39 -14.88 4.19
N GLY A 50 -1.40 -13.68 3.63
CA GLY A 50 -0.20 -12.95 3.21
C GLY A 50 0.44 -13.52 1.95
N GLN A 51 -0.21 -14.49 1.30
CA GLN A 51 0.25 -15.05 0.05
C GLN A 51 -0.11 -14.13 -1.10
N PHE A 52 0.90 -13.70 -1.85
CA PHE A 52 0.68 -12.89 -3.04
C PHE A 52 1.83 -13.01 -4.04
N ARG A 53 1.53 -12.60 -5.27
CA ARG A 53 2.51 -12.38 -6.33
C ARG A 53 2.23 -11.06 -7.02
N LEU A 54 3.24 -10.23 -7.10
CA LEU A 54 3.29 -8.99 -7.86
C LEU A 54 4.36 -9.15 -8.93
N THR A 55 4.03 -8.82 -10.17
CA THR A 55 5.00 -8.79 -11.26
C THR A 55 4.75 -7.52 -12.06
N THR A 56 5.75 -6.65 -12.15
CA THR A 56 5.66 -5.39 -12.87
C THR A 56 6.85 -5.17 -13.79
N ARG A 57 6.62 -4.41 -14.84
CA ARG A 57 7.63 -3.86 -15.73
C ARG A 57 7.52 -2.34 -15.70
N THR A 58 8.61 -1.69 -15.34
CA THR A 58 8.77 -0.24 -15.41
C THR A 58 9.54 0.13 -16.66
N SER A 59 9.00 1.04 -17.47
CA SER A 59 9.60 1.54 -18.70
C SER A 59 9.83 3.05 -18.58
N SER A 60 11.05 3.51 -18.87
CA SER A 60 11.43 4.93 -18.94
C SER A 60 12.37 5.14 -20.13
N GLY A 61 11.89 5.81 -21.17
CA GLY A 61 12.61 5.89 -22.45
C GLY A 61 12.94 4.49 -22.99
N GLU A 62 14.22 4.22 -23.23
CA GLU A 62 14.72 2.91 -23.71
C GLU A 62 15.03 1.91 -22.58
N THR A 63 14.91 2.34 -21.32
CA THR A 63 15.24 1.49 -20.17
C THR A 63 14.00 0.77 -19.66
N THR A 64 14.10 -0.54 -19.46
CA THR A 64 13.09 -1.34 -18.80
C THR A 64 13.64 -2.04 -17.56
N LEU A 65 12.86 -2.06 -16.49
CA LEU A 65 13.18 -2.71 -15.23
C LEU A 65 12.01 -3.59 -14.79
N ASP A 66 12.26 -4.90 -14.69
CA ASP A 66 11.29 -5.86 -14.17
C ASP A 66 11.40 -5.96 -12.65
N THR A 67 10.26 -5.98 -11.96
CA THR A 67 10.18 -6.21 -10.51
C THR A 67 9.23 -7.37 -10.23
N ILE A 68 9.69 -8.31 -9.42
CA ILE A 68 8.88 -9.43 -8.96
C ILE A 68 8.90 -9.42 -7.43
N GLN A 69 7.72 -9.45 -6.83
CA GLN A 69 7.57 -9.63 -5.39
C GLN A 69 6.65 -10.84 -5.15
N VAL A 70 7.13 -11.80 -4.38
CA VAL A 70 6.38 -13.03 -4.06
C VAL A 70 6.41 -13.22 -2.56
N SER A 71 5.26 -13.53 -1.98
CA SER A 71 5.13 -13.91 -0.58
C SER A 71 4.38 -15.24 -0.48
N ASP A 72 4.91 -16.17 0.31
CA ASP A 72 4.22 -17.40 0.70
C ASP A 72 3.44 -17.26 2.02
N GLY A 73 3.40 -16.04 2.58
CA GLY A 73 2.78 -15.73 3.86
C GLY A 73 3.75 -15.75 5.04
N ARG A 74 4.94 -16.36 4.88
CA ARG A 74 6.00 -16.41 5.89
C ARG A 74 7.24 -15.63 5.46
N LEU A 75 7.66 -15.81 4.21
CA LEU A 75 8.77 -15.12 3.57
C LEU A 75 8.25 -14.32 2.38
N MET A 76 8.75 -13.10 2.25
CA MET A 76 8.56 -12.27 1.08
C MET A 76 9.90 -12.04 0.39
N VAL A 77 9.94 -12.28 -0.90
CA VAL A 77 11.10 -12.09 -1.76
C VAL A 77 10.78 -11.00 -2.78
N THR A 78 11.62 -9.98 -2.86
CA THR A 78 11.55 -8.91 -3.86
C THR A 78 12.80 -8.94 -4.72
N GLN A 79 12.63 -9.13 -6.02
CA GLN A 79 13.67 -9.10 -7.04
C GLN A 79 13.45 -7.89 -7.96
N VAL A 80 14.51 -7.08 -8.17
CA VAL A 80 14.46 -5.88 -9.02
C VAL A 80 15.55 -5.98 -10.10
N GLY A 81 15.13 -6.11 -11.35
CA GLY A 81 16.03 -6.45 -12.46
C GLY A 81 16.69 -7.83 -12.28
N SER A 82 17.59 -8.19 -13.19
CA SER A 82 18.29 -9.48 -13.15
C SER A 82 19.64 -9.45 -12.42
N LYS A 83 20.18 -8.25 -12.19
CA LYS A 83 21.55 -8.07 -11.68
C LYS A 83 21.65 -7.78 -10.18
N THR A 84 20.54 -7.46 -9.52
CA THR A 84 20.55 -7.20 -8.07
C THR A 84 20.19 -8.47 -7.29
N PRO A 85 20.79 -8.71 -6.12
CA PRO A 85 20.36 -9.83 -5.29
C PRO A 85 18.92 -9.60 -4.76
N PRO A 86 18.13 -10.67 -4.61
CA PRO A 86 16.79 -10.56 -4.07
C PRO A 86 16.83 -10.06 -2.63
N ARG A 87 15.89 -9.17 -2.29
CA ARG A 87 15.63 -8.75 -0.91
C ARG A 87 14.67 -9.74 -0.28
N ILE A 88 14.99 -10.24 0.91
CA ILE A 88 14.18 -11.22 1.63
C ILE A 88 13.71 -10.61 2.94
N VAL A 89 12.42 -10.71 3.21
CA VAL A 89 11.76 -10.25 4.43
C VAL A 89 11.05 -11.42 5.08
N ASN A 90 11.32 -11.66 6.37
CA ASN A 90 10.57 -12.63 7.16
C ASN A 90 9.29 -12.00 7.70
N VAL A 91 8.19 -12.20 6.96
CA VAL A 91 6.84 -11.70 7.26
C VAL A 91 6.28 -12.36 8.50
N GLU A 92 6.55 -13.64 8.73
CA GLU A 92 6.12 -14.37 9.93
C GLU A 92 6.71 -13.72 11.18
N ARG A 93 8.01 -13.44 11.20
CA ARG A 93 8.66 -12.78 12.33
C ARG A 93 8.15 -11.35 12.55
N VAL A 94 7.83 -10.63 11.47
CA VAL A 94 7.17 -9.33 11.58
C VAL A 94 5.79 -9.49 12.25
N ARG A 95 4.99 -10.46 11.80
CA ARG A 95 3.67 -10.76 12.39
C ARG A 95 3.76 -11.17 13.85
N GLU A 96 4.67 -12.06 14.23
CA GLU A 96 4.89 -12.50 15.61
C GLU A 96 5.25 -11.33 16.52
N SER A 97 6.09 -10.41 16.04
CA SER A 97 6.47 -9.21 16.80
C SER A 97 5.28 -8.27 17.07
N LEU A 98 4.23 -8.36 16.23
CA LEU A 98 2.99 -7.59 16.34
C LEU A 98 1.89 -8.36 17.09
N ALA A 99 1.88 -9.70 16.99
CA ALA A 99 0.86 -10.61 17.50
C ALA A 99 0.72 -10.61 19.03
N GLN A 100 1.79 -10.31 19.77
CA GLN A 100 1.74 -10.22 21.25
C GLN A 100 0.78 -9.14 21.78
N LYS A 101 0.17 -8.33 20.90
CA LYS A 101 -0.79 -7.27 21.24
C LYS A 101 -2.21 -7.53 20.72
N ILE A 102 -2.48 -8.67 20.07
CA ILE A 102 -3.70 -8.88 19.28
C ILE A 102 -4.65 -9.84 19.99
N HIS A 103 -5.74 -9.32 20.56
CA HIS A 103 -6.85 -10.17 21.01
C HIS A 103 -7.94 -10.30 19.94
N ARG A 104 -8.18 -9.27 19.09
CA ARG A 104 -9.05 -9.32 17.90
C ARG A 104 -8.68 -8.22 16.88
N PRO A 105 -8.40 -8.53 15.60
CA PRO A 105 -8.05 -7.53 14.58
C PRO A 105 -9.13 -6.48 14.28
N GLN A 106 -10.40 -6.79 14.55
CA GLN A 106 -11.54 -5.91 14.28
C GLN A 106 -11.67 -4.77 15.32
N ASP A 107 -11.14 -4.98 16.53
CA ASP A 107 -11.22 -3.99 17.62
C ASP A 107 -10.11 -2.93 17.53
N HIS A 108 -9.15 -3.14 16.62
CA HIS A 108 -7.89 -2.40 16.52
C HIS A 108 -7.54 -2.10 15.05
N PRO A 109 -8.19 -1.10 14.42
CA PRO A 109 -7.95 -0.74 13.01
C PRO A 109 -6.47 -0.40 12.70
N GLU A 110 -5.73 0.07 13.70
CA GLU A 110 -4.29 0.31 13.64
C GLU A 110 -3.46 -0.96 13.37
N LEU A 111 -3.93 -2.13 13.81
CA LEU A 111 -3.24 -3.40 13.55
C LEU A 111 -3.44 -3.85 12.10
N SER A 112 -4.61 -3.57 11.51
CA SER A 112 -4.89 -3.87 10.11
C SER A 112 -3.94 -3.13 9.18
N ILE A 113 -3.60 -1.88 9.54
CA ILE A 113 -2.54 -1.10 8.89
C ILE A 113 -1.22 -1.85 9.02
N THR A 114 -0.79 -2.26 10.20
CA THR A 114 0.55 -2.85 10.36
C THR A 114 0.72 -4.23 9.68
N LEU A 115 -0.37 -4.95 9.45
CA LEU A 115 -0.35 -6.25 8.74
C LEU A 115 -0.34 -6.12 7.21
N ALA A 116 -0.55 -4.92 6.67
CA ALA A 116 -0.55 -4.66 5.23
C ALA A 116 0.88 -4.57 4.67
N ILE A 117 1.46 -5.75 4.42
CA ILE A 117 2.82 -5.96 3.94
C ILE A 117 2.78 -6.41 2.46
N GLY A 118 3.52 -5.71 1.59
CA GLY A 118 3.60 -5.99 0.16
C GLY A 118 2.34 -5.61 -0.63
N GLY A 119 2.53 -5.52 -1.95
CA GLY A 119 1.43 -5.34 -2.91
C GLY A 119 0.49 -4.16 -2.66
N GLN A 120 -0.78 -4.35 -3.00
CA GLN A 120 -1.83 -3.34 -2.85
C GLN A 120 -2.11 -2.93 -1.38
N PRO A 121 -2.17 -3.85 -0.40
CA PRO A 121 -2.36 -3.47 1.00
C PRO A 121 -1.32 -2.46 1.49
N GLU A 122 -0.04 -2.70 1.19
CA GLU A 122 1.04 -1.80 1.60
C GLU A 122 0.93 -0.42 0.94
N LEU A 123 0.52 -0.36 -0.32
CA LEU A 123 0.26 0.92 -0.99
C LEU A 123 -0.83 1.72 -0.27
N LEU A 124 -1.97 1.07 0.04
CA LEU A 124 -3.08 1.72 0.75
C LEU A 124 -2.67 2.17 2.16
N ARG A 125 -1.88 1.34 2.85
CA ARG A 125 -1.28 1.65 4.16
C ARG A 125 -0.41 2.91 4.09
N CYS A 126 0.49 2.98 3.11
CA CYS A 126 1.36 4.15 2.90
C CYS A 126 0.54 5.41 2.62
N LEU A 127 -0.50 5.32 1.78
CA LEU A 127 -1.41 6.42 1.47
C LEU A 127 -2.19 6.89 2.71
N TYR A 128 -2.66 5.96 3.54
CA TYR A 128 -3.35 6.28 4.79
C TYR A 128 -2.44 7.05 5.76
N GLN A 129 -1.21 6.60 5.93
CA GLN A 129 -0.24 7.20 6.86
C GLN A 129 0.28 8.57 6.37
N ARG A 130 0.41 8.76 5.06
CA ARG A 130 1.05 9.96 4.47
C ARG A 130 0.10 11.13 4.25
N TYR A 131 -1.20 10.86 4.07
CA TYR A 131 -2.18 11.90 3.73
C TYR A 131 -3.24 12.08 4.83
N HIS A 132 -3.68 13.31 5.02
CA HIS A 132 -4.88 13.66 5.75
C HIS A 132 -6.07 13.58 4.78
N TRP A 133 -6.92 12.58 4.96
CA TRP A 133 -8.10 12.37 4.13
C TRP A 133 -9.26 13.18 4.69
N TYR A 134 -9.76 14.13 3.89
CA TYR A 134 -10.70 15.15 4.39
C TYR A 134 -12.04 15.16 3.64
N ARG A 135 -12.15 14.47 2.51
CA ARG A 135 -13.38 14.43 1.71
C ARG A 135 -13.56 13.09 1.02
N ALA A 136 -14.79 12.57 1.08
CA ALA A 136 -15.27 11.47 0.26
C ALA A 136 -16.46 11.95 -0.57
N VAL A 137 -16.51 11.56 -1.85
CA VAL A 137 -17.68 11.76 -2.71
C VAL A 137 -18.02 10.47 -3.45
N GLU A 138 -19.30 10.28 -3.74
CA GLU A 138 -19.76 9.20 -4.61
C GLU A 138 -19.48 9.54 -6.07
N GLY A 139 -19.29 8.51 -6.90
CA GLY A 139 -19.19 8.67 -8.33
C GLY A 139 -19.36 7.34 -9.06
N LYS A 140 -19.17 7.38 -10.38
CA LYS A 140 -19.16 6.20 -11.24
C LYS A 140 -17.96 6.23 -12.18
N ILE A 141 -17.30 5.09 -12.36
CA ILE A 141 -16.26 4.90 -13.38
C ILE A 141 -16.61 3.66 -14.17
N ASN A 142 -16.76 3.81 -15.50
CA ASN A 142 -17.12 2.71 -16.40
C ASN A 142 -18.35 1.91 -15.91
N GLY A 143 -19.35 2.60 -15.35
CA GLY A 143 -20.56 2.01 -14.80
C GLY A 143 -20.43 1.41 -13.38
N ILE A 144 -19.22 1.37 -12.81
CA ILE A 144 -18.95 0.87 -11.46
C ILE A 144 -19.13 2.03 -10.47
N ASP A 145 -19.94 1.82 -9.43
CA ASP A 145 -20.07 2.76 -8.33
C ASP A 145 -18.75 2.84 -7.53
N VAL A 146 -18.31 4.05 -7.24
CA VAL A 146 -17.03 4.30 -6.56
C VAL A 146 -17.14 5.36 -5.46
N TRP A 147 -16.24 5.25 -4.49
CA TRP A 147 -15.85 6.34 -3.60
C TRP A 147 -14.63 7.05 -4.18
N GLN A 148 -14.70 8.38 -4.29
CA GLN A 148 -13.53 9.22 -4.57
C GLN A 148 -13.12 9.93 -3.27
N LEU A 149 -11.95 9.59 -2.77
CA LEU A 149 -11.35 10.15 -1.56
C LEU A 149 -10.32 11.21 -1.95
N PHE A 150 -10.31 12.34 -1.24
CA PHE A 150 -9.34 13.40 -1.41
C PHE A 150 -8.48 13.54 -0.16
N GLY A 151 -7.17 13.57 -0.37
CA GLY A 151 -6.16 13.67 0.67
C GLY A 151 -5.22 14.84 0.44
N LYS A 152 -4.74 15.43 1.53
CA LYS A 152 -3.66 16.44 1.54
C LYS A 152 -2.46 15.90 2.30
N LEU A 153 -1.25 16.15 1.84
CA LEU A 153 -0.03 15.66 2.49
C LEU A 153 -0.01 16.10 3.96
N ARG A 154 0.27 15.16 4.87
CA ARG A 154 0.41 15.50 6.29
C ARG A 154 1.69 16.29 6.50
N THR A 155 1.57 17.41 7.19
CA THR A 155 2.71 18.22 7.66
C THR A 155 3.06 17.91 9.11
N GLU A 156 2.18 17.22 9.81
CA GLU A 156 2.40 16.73 11.18
C GLU A 156 2.97 15.31 11.13
N PRO A 157 3.90 14.95 12.03
CA PRO A 157 4.39 13.59 12.13
C PRO A 157 3.20 12.62 12.34
N PRO A 158 3.18 11.47 11.67
CA PRO A 158 2.08 10.52 11.82
C PRO A 158 1.92 10.15 13.29
N LYS A 159 0.68 10.21 13.81
CA LYS A 159 0.36 9.67 15.14
C LYS A 159 0.60 8.17 15.08
N VAL A 160 1.74 7.73 15.61
CA VAL A 160 2.12 6.33 15.65
C VAL A 160 1.25 5.64 16.69
N ALA A 161 0.41 4.71 16.24
CA ALA A 161 -0.44 3.91 17.14
C ALA A 161 0.34 2.75 17.80
N GLY A 162 1.68 2.76 17.73
CA GLY A 162 2.53 1.64 18.15
C GLY A 162 3.88 2.10 18.70
N ASN A 163 4.37 1.40 19.72
CA ASN A 163 5.68 1.63 20.33
C ASN A 163 6.79 0.77 19.67
N ALA A 164 6.60 0.25 18.45
CA ALA A 164 7.63 -0.59 17.83
C ALA A 164 8.78 0.28 17.32
N LYS A 165 10.03 -0.16 17.53
CA LYS A 165 11.23 0.58 17.07
C LYS A 165 11.24 0.83 15.56
N LEU A 166 10.59 -0.02 14.76
CA LEU A 166 10.46 0.14 13.31
C LEU A 166 9.51 1.30 12.95
N ASP A 167 8.45 1.50 13.74
CA ASP A 167 7.49 2.59 13.51
C ASP A 167 8.15 3.95 13.75
N ALA A 168 9.04 4.05 14.74
CA ALA A 168 9.87 5.23 14.96
C ALA A 168 10.83 5.50 13.78
N GLN A 169 11.32 4.47 13.09
CA GLN A 169 12.19 4.62 11.92
C GLN A 169 11.43 5.14 10.68
N ILE A 170 10.16 4.75 10.52
CA ILE A 170 9.26 5.29 9.48
C ILE A 170 8.94 6.77 9.75
N VAL A 171 8.87 7.17 11.03
CA VAL A 171 8.63 8.56 11.48
C VAL A 171 9.87 9.45 11.33
N THR A 172 11.07 8.88 11.43
CA THR A 172 12.34 9.62 11.25
C THR A 172 12.81 9.77 9.81
N MET A 173 12.06 9.27 8.81
CA MET A 173 12.29 9.75 7.45
C MET A 173 11.86 11.22 7.41
N PRO A 174 12.80 12.16 7.13
CA PRO A 174 12.47 13.58 7.15
C PRO A 174 11.34 13.84 6.16
N ILE A 175 10.25 14.42 6.66
CA ILE A 175 9.18 15.00 5.86
C ILE A 175 9.79 16.28 5.25
N GLY A 176 10.36 16.14 4.05
CA GLY A 176 11.15 17.17 3.34
C GLY A 176 12.63 16.79 3.41
N GLU A 177 13.24 16.23 2.36
CA GLU A 177 13.66 16.91 1.13
C GLU A 177 13.47 16.00 -0.10
N SER A 178 12.23 15.86 -0.57
CA SER A 178 11.96 15.34 -1.91
C SER A 178 11.01 16.32 -2.56
N GLU A 179 11.49 17.08 -3.54
CA GLU A 179 10.74 18.12 -4.26
C GLU A 179 9.52 17.57 -5.04
N GLU A 180 9.19 16.28 -4.96
CA GLU A 180 8.27 15.61 -5.89
C GLU A 180 7.13 14.80 -5.24
N ILE A 181 6.88 14.89 -3.92
CA ILE A 181 5.70 14.24 -3.33
C ILE A 181 4.44 15.09 -3.59
N PRO A 182 3.36 14.53 -4.19
CA PRO A 182 2.14 15.29 -4.44
C PRO A 182 1.54 15.83 -3.14
N SER A 183 1.31 17.15 -3.10
CA SER A 183 0.69 17.82 -1.95
C SER A 183 -0.79 17.44 -1.79
N HIS A 184 -1.44 17.02 -2.88
CA HIS A 184 -2.82 16.56 -2.92
C HIS A 184 -2.90 15.25 -3.71
N VAL A 185 -3.78 14.36 -3.27
CA VAL A 185 -4.03 13.08 -3.92
C VAL A 185 -5.52 12.80 -3.99
N ARG A 186 -5.90 12.03 -5.01
CA ARG A 186 -7.22 11.44 -5.14
C ARG A 186 -7.07 9.93 -5.20
N LEU A 187 -7.77 9.23 -4.32
CA LEU A 187 -7.88 7.77 -4.32
C LEU A 187 -9.29 7.37 -4.71
N ILE A 188 -9.41 6.32 -5.52
CA ILE A 188 -10.71 5.83 -5.99
C ILE A 188 -10.85 4.39 -5.55
N LEU A 189 -11.97 4.08 -4.88
CA LEU A 189 -12.28 2.76 -4.33
C LEU A 189 -13.61 2.29 -4.92
N GLY A 190 -13.67 1.04 -5.37
CA GLY A 190 -14.94 0.41 -5.78
C GLY A 190 -15.90 0.31 -4.61
N ARG A 191 -17.19 0.56 -4.86
CA ARG A 191 -18.27 0.32 -3.89
C ARG A 191 -18.73 -1.12 -4.08
N SER A 192 -18.33 -1.99 -3.15
CA SER A 192 -18.89 -3.33 -2.98
C SER A 192 -19.99 -3.35 -1.93
#